data_AF-A0A5C7MZ80-F1
#
_entry.id   AF-A0A5C7MZ80-F1
#
_cell.length_a   1.000
_cell.length_b   1.000
_cell.length_c   1.000
_cell.angle_alpha   90.00
_cell.angle_beta   90.00
_cell.angle_gamma   90.00
#
_symmetry.space_group_name_H-M   'P 1'
#
loop_
_entity.id
_entity.type
_entity.pdbx_description
1 polymer ?
#
loop_
_entity_poly.entity_id
_entity_poly.type
_entity_poly.pdbx_seq_one_letter_code
_entity_poly.pdbx_strand_id
1 'polypeptide(L)'
;MAVHLVCSNSGTEEEAKDIFQEAVIVFYERAQQPDFVLTCKIKTYLYAVCRRLWLKRLTERKRFDVSIPEAEAFDRMEEEMTEVVESEMNFQRMRDSLQALGEPCRTIIEDFYLRDFSMEIIREKFGYTSADNAKNQKYKCLQRLKKLFFGDRNVT
;
A
#
# COMPACT_ATOMS: atom_id res chain seq x y z
N MET A 1 2.04 5.94 14.47
CA MET A 1 1.57 4.59 14.08
C MET A 1 1.44 3.72 15.32
N ALA A 2 2.51 3.15 15.87
CA ALA A 2 2.43 2.32 17.10
C ALA A 2 1.94 3.09 18.33
N VAL A 3 2.41 4.32 18.55
CA VAL A 3 1.93 5.19 19.65
C VAL A 3 0.43 5.43 19.57
N HIS A 4 -0.08 5.85 18.40
CA HIS A 4 -1.52 6.02 18.19
C HIS A 4 -2.29 4.71 18.42
N LEU A 5 -1.83 3.61 17.83
CA LEU A 5 -2.43 2.29 17.98
C LEU A 5 -2.53 1.86 19.44
N VAL A 6 -1.48 2.01 20.24
CA VAL A 6 -1.43 1.50 21.62
C VAL A 6 -2.10 2.46 22.60
N CYS A 7 -1.84 3.76 22.51
CA CYS A 7 -2.43 4.76 23.41
C CYS A 7 -3.95 4.89 23.22
N SER A 8 -4.45 4.73 21.99
CA SER A 8 -5.90 4.71 21.73
C SER A 8 -6.57 3.38 22.14
N ASN A 9 -5.81 2.39 22.60
CA ASN A 9 -6.28 1.05 22.95
C ASN A 9 -5.75 0.57 24.31
N SER A 10 -5.96 1.38 25.35
CA SER A 10 -5.67 1.03 26.76
C SER A 10 -4.20 0.72 27.06
N GLY A 11 -3.28 1.34 26.32
CA GLY A 11 -1.84 1.23 26.55
C GLY A 11 -1.17 2.57 26.81
N THR A 12 0.12 2.53 27.14
CA THR A 12 0.96 3.72 27.35
C THR A 12 1.90 3.96 26.17
N GLU A 13 2.52 5.14 26.12
CA GLU A 13 3.53 5.43 25.11
C GLU A 13 4.77 4.54 25.23
N GLU A 14 5.15 4.16 26.46
CA GLU A 14 6.26 3.22 26.70
C GLU A 14 5.93 1.84 26.12
N GLU A 15 4.73 1.34 26.38
CA GLU A 15 4.27 0.07 25.80
C GLU A 15 4.20 0.13 24.27
N ALA A 16 3.89 1.31 23.71
CA ALA A 16 3.93 1.51 22.28
C ALA A 16 5.34 1.44 21.68
N LYS A 17 6.35 1.94 22.42
CA LYS A 17 7.76 1.84 22.03
C LYS A 17 8.22 0.39 22.06
N ASP A 18 7.86 -0.35 23.11
CA ASP A 18 8.19 -1.77 23.25
C ASP A 18 7.57 -2.59 22.10
N ILE A 19 6.27 -2.42 21.86
CA ILE A 19 5.55 -3.09 20.76
C ILE A 19 6.17 -2.78 19.41
N PHE A 20 6.60 -1.54 19.17
CA PHE A 20 7.25 -1.18 17.92
C PHE A 20 8.63 -1.82 17.77
N GLN A 21 9.43 -1.85 18.84
CA GLN A 21 10.73 -2.53 18.83
C GLN A 21 10.57 -4.02 18.55
N GLU A 22 9.64 -4.70 19.23
CA GLU A 22 9.31 -6.10 18.96
C GLU A 22 8.88 -6.31 17.51
N ALA A 23 8.03 -5.43 16.97
CA ALA A 23 7.57 -5.52 15.58
C ALA A 23 8.71 -5.37 14.57
N VAL A 24 9.69 -4.49 14.85
CA VAL A 24 10.89 -4.33 14.01
C VAL A 24 11.77 -5.57 14.05
N ILE A 25 11.94 -6.20 15.22
CA ILE A 25 12.68 -7.46 15.35
C ILE A 25 12.01 -8.55 14.51
N VAL A 26 10.68 -8.73 14.66
CA VAL A 26 9.91 -9.69 13.86
C VAL A 26 10.03 -9.42 12.36
N PHE A 27 10.01 -8.16 11.94
CA PHE A 27 10.22 -7.80 10.54
C PHE A 27 11.63 -8.15 10.06
N TYR A 28 12.66 -7.83 10.84
CA TYR A 28 14.04 -8.16 10.52
C TYR A 28 14.24 -9.67 10.35
N GLU A 29 13.79 -10.48 11.31
CA GLU A 29 13.88 -11.95 11.25
C GLU A 29 13.18 -12.54 10.03
N ARG A 30 12.01 -12.00 9.68
CA ARG A 30 11.26 -12.40 8.48
C ARG A 30 11.98 -11.98 7.20
N ALA A 31 12.53 -10.78 7.16
CA ALA A 31 13.28 -10.28 6.00
C ALA A 31 14.58 -11.06 5.73
N GLN A 32 15.13 -11.77 6.71
CA GLN A 32 16.26 -12.68 6.51
C GLN A 32 15.87 -14.02 5.86
N GLN A 33 14.58 -14.36 5.79
CA GLN A 33 14.14 -15.63 5.21
C GLN A 33 14.14 -15.54 3.67
N PRO A 34 14.67 -16.56 2.96
CA PRO A 34 14.81 -16.51 1.51
C PRO A 34 13.48 -16.53 0.75
N ASP A 35 12.40 -17.01 1.38
CA ASP A 35 11.04 -17.07 0.83
C ASP A 35 10.20 -15.82 1.20
N PHE A 36 10.74 -14.88 1.96
CA PHE A 36 10.01 -13.68 2.34
C PHE A 36 9.89 -12.71 1.17
N VAL A 37 8.65 -12.48 0.74
CA VAL A 37 8.30 -11.47 -0.25
C VAL A 37 7.42 -10.42 0.40
N LEU A 38 7.95 -9.21 0.56
CA LEU A 38 7.17 -8.07 1.04
C LEU A 38 6.29 -7.53 -0.10
N THR A 39 4.97 -7.75 0.00
CA THR A 39 4.00 -7.35 -1.03
C THR A 39 3.34 -5.99 -0.77
N CYS A 40 3.56 -5.41 0.41
CA CYS A 40 2.99 -4.14 0.84
C CYS A 40 4.07 -3.16 1.32
N LYS A 41 3.70 -1.92 1.62
CA LYS A 41 4.62 -0.98 2.28
C LYS A 41 5.09 -1.52 3.65
N ILE A 42 6.36 -1.28 3.99
CA ILE A 42 6.94 -1.65 5.30
C ILE A 42 6.10 -1.09 6.46
N LYS A 43 5.62 0.16 6.35
CA LYS A 43 4.74 0.78 7.35
C LYS A 43 3.48 -0.05 7.61
N THR A 44 2.84 -0.57 6.56
CA THR A 44 1.64 -1.41 6.65
C THR A 44 1.95 -2.73 7.35
N TYR A 45 3.06 -3.37 6.96
CA TYR A 45 3.52 -4.60 7.61
C TYR A 45 3.77 -4.39 9.11
N LEU A 46 4.54 -3.36 9.47
CA LEU A 46 4.87 -3.04 10.86
C LEU A 46 3.61 -2.69 11.67
N TYR A 47 2.63 -1.98 11.09
CA TYR A 47 1.34 -1.75 11.75
C TYR A 47 0.63 -3.06 12.09
N ALA A 48 0.51 -3.97 11.11
CA ALA A 48 -0.17 -5.25 11.30
C ALA A 48 0.51 -6.10 12.39
N VAL A 49 1.85 -6.12 12.43
CA VAL A 49 2.61 -6.80 13.48
C VAL A 49 2.39 -6.14 14.84
N CYS A 50 2.52 -4.81 14.94
CA CYS A 50 2.26 -4.07 16.18
C CYS A 50 0.85 -4.37 16.71
N ARG A 51 -0.17 -4.38 15.84
CA ARG A 51 -1.56 -4.69 16.19
C ARG A 51 -1.69 -6.09 16.75
N ARG A 52 -1.11 -7.10 16.09
CA ARG A 52 -1.16 -8.48 16.56
C ARG A 52 -0.49 -8.65 17.93
N LEU A 53 0.68 -8.04 18.12
CA LEU A 53 1.40 -8.06 19.40
C LEU A 53 0.59 -7.39 20.51
N TRP A 54 -0.01 -6.23 20.21
CA TRP A 54 -0.81 -5.50 21.18
C TRP A 54 -2.09 -6.25 21.58
N LEU A 55 -2.83 -6.81 20.62
CA LEU A 55 -4.01 -7.64 20.89
C LEU A 55 -3.69 -8.87 21.73
N LYS A 56 -2.54 -9.50 21.49
CA LYS A 56 -2.05 -10.61 22.32
C LYS A 56 -1.82 -10.15 23.76
N ARG A 57 -1.14 -9.02 23.96
CA ARG A 57 -0.85 -8.45 25.29
C ARG A 57 -2.13 -8.03 26.03
N LEU A 58 -3.11 -7.46 25.34
CA LEU A 58 -4.43 -7.15 25.92
C LEU A 58 -5.18 -8.42 26.35
N THR A 59 -5.14 -9.48 25.53
CA THR A 59 -5.78 -10.76 25.86
C THR A 59 -5.12 -11.41 27.08
N GLU A 60 -3.79 -11.34 27.18
CA GLU A 60 -3.04 -11.80 28.35
C GLU A 60 -3.41 -11.00 29.60
N ARG A 61 -3.48 -9.66 29.53
CA ARG A 61 -3.94 -8.82 30.65
C ARG A 61 -5.35 -9.17 31.10
N LYS A 62 -6.29 -9.37 30.18
CA LYS A 62 -7.68 -9.75 30.49
C LYS A 62 -7.79 -11.12 31.17
N ARG A 63 -6.87 -12.06 30.91
CA ARG A 63 -6.83 -13.32 31.67
C ARG A 63 -6.48 -13.12 33.14
N PHE A 64 -5.83 -12.02 33.49
CA PHE A 64 -5.47 -11.67 34.86
C PHE A 64 -6.35 -10.56 35.47
N ASP A 65 -7.16 -9.86 34.66
CA ASP A 65 -8.02 -8.76 35.10
C ASP A 65 -9.44 -8.87 34.48
N VAL A 66 -10.44 -9.15 35.32
CA VAL A 66 -11.81 -9.57 34.94
C VAL A 66 -12.69 -8.43 34.40
N SER A 67 -12.17 -7.20 34.23
CA SER A 67 -13.04 -6.01 34.16
C SER A 67 -12.75 -5.02 33.02
N ILE A 68 -12.64 -5.47 31.76
CA ILE A 68 -12.52 -4.56 30.60
C ILE A 68 -13.57 -4.85 29.51
N PRO A 69 -14.55 -3.93 29.29
CA PRO A 69 -15.57 -4.05 28.24
C PRO A 69 -14.97 -4.16 26.83
N GLU A 70 -15.62 -4.96 25.98
CA GLU A 70 -15.05 -5.57 24.77
C GLU A 70 -15.26 -4.76 23.48
N ALA A 71 -16.18 -3.79 23.44
CA ALA A 71 -16.77 -3.34 22.17
C ALA A 71 -16.11 -2.12 21.49
N GLU A 72 -15.60 -1.12 22.22
CA GLU A 72 -15.29 0.19 21.59
C GLU A 72 -13.89 0.32 20.98
N ALA A 73 -12.95 -0.56 21.36
CA ALA A 73 -11.56 -0.55 20.88
C ALA A 73 -11.38 -1.28 19.54
N PHE A 74 -12.26 -2.24 19.24
CA PHE A 74 -12.16 -3.06 18.03
C PHE A 74 -12.62 -2.33 16.77
N ASP A 75 -13.73 -1.58 16.83
CA ASP A 75 -14.35 -0.96 15.66
C ASP A 75 -13.49 0.13 15.00
N ARG A 76 -12.93 1.08 15.77
CA ARG A 76 -12.11 2.17 15.20
C ARG A 76 -10.82 1.70 14.53
N MET A 77 -10.35 0.50 14.87
CA MET A 77 -9.10 -0.06 14.38
C MET A 77 -9.29 -0.89 13.09
N GLU A 78 -10.50 -1.36 12.81
CA GLU A 78 -10.82 -1.99 11.51
C GLU A 78 -10.98 -0.96 10.40
N GLU A 79 -11.55 0.20 10.68
CA GLU A 79 -11.74 1.28 9.69
C GLU A 79 -10.40 1.80 9.13
N GLU A 80 -9.42 2.12 9.98
CA GLU A 80 -8.07 2.56 9.55
C GLU A 80 -7.35 1.50 8.68
N MET A 81 -7.57 0.22 8.94
CA MET A 81 -6.96 -0.88 8.20
C MET A 81 -7.62 -1.06 6.82
N THR A 82 -8.91 -0.76 6.73
CA THR A 82 -9.67 -0.89 5.47
C THR A 82 -9.14 0.10 4.43
N GLU A 83 -8.91 1.36 4.81
CA GLU A 83 -8.35 2.38 3.90
C GLU A 83 -6.94 2.03 3.40
N VAL A 84 -6.08 1.51 4.30
CA VAL A 84 -4.72 1.10 3.94
C VAL A 84 -4.73 -0.09 2.98
N VAL A 85 -5.58 -1.08 3.22
CA VAL A 85 -5.73 -2.25 2.36
C VAL A 85 -6.28 -1.85 0.98
N GLU A 86 -7.29 -1.00 0.92
CA GLU A 86 -7.84 -0.49 -0.34
C GLU A 86 -6.80 0.28 -1.16
N SER A 87 -5.98 1.10 -0.50
CA SER A 87 -4.88 1.83 -1.15
C SER A 87 -3.88 0.87 -1.78
N GLU A 88 -3.42 -0.15 -1.03
CA GLU A 88 -2.45 -1.13 -1.52
C GLU A 88 -3.02 -1.98 -2.67
N MET A 89 -4.30 -2.37 -2.59
CA MET A 89 -5.00 -3.07 -3.68
C MET A 89 -5.05 -2.22 -4.96
N ASN A 90 -5.31 -0.92 -4.83
CA ASN A 90 -5.29 0.00 -5.97
C ASN A 90 -3.88 0.15 -6.55
N PHE A 91 -2.83 0.19 -5.71
CA PHE A 91 -1.44 0.19 -6.19
C PHE A 91 -1.08 -1.08 -6.96
N GLN A 92 -1.45 -2.25 -6.43
CA GLN A 92 -1.23 -3.52 -7.11
C GLN A 92 -1.97 -3.56 -8.46
N ARG A 93 -3.25 -3.22 -8.47
CA ARG A 93 -4.05 -3.15 -9.71
C ARG A 93 -3.45 -2.19 -10.72
N MET A 94 -2.92 -1.04 -10.29
CA MET A 94 -2.25 -0.09 -11.17
C MET A 94 -0.97 -0.69 -11.78
N ARG A 95 -0.16 -1.41 -10.99
CA ARG A 95 1.03 -2.12 -11.49
C ARG A 95 0.64 -3.14 -12.57
N ASP A 96 -0.37 -3.96 -12.29
CA ASP A 96 -0.84 -4.99 -13.22
C ASP A 96 -1.41 -4.37 -14.50
N SER A 97 -2.17 -3.26 -14.36
CA SER A 97 -2.72 -2.51 -15.49
C SER A 97 -1.63 -1.89 -16.37
N LEU A 98 -0.57 -1.34 -15.76
CA LEU A 98 0.59 -0.80 -16.49
C LEU A 98 1.38 -1.90 -17.20
N GLN A 99 1.51 -3.08 -16.60
CA GLN A 99 2.14 -4.23 -17.22
C GLN A 99 1.31 -4.74 -18.43
N ALA A 100 0.00 -4.88 -18.26
CA ALA A 100 -0.93 -5.30 -19.32
C ALA A 100 -1.05 -4.28 -20.46
N LEU A 101 -0.73 -3.00 -20.22
CA LEU A 101 -0.76 -1.95 -21.23
C LEU A 101 0.24 -2.21 -22.38
N GLY A 102 1.39 -2.81 -22.05
CA GLY A 102 2.46 -3.14 -22.98
C GLY A 102 3.22 -1.94 -23.53
N GLU A 103 4.31 -2.21 -24.24
CA GLU A 103 5.09 -1.17 -24.94
C GLU A 103 4.46 -0.80 -26.30
N PRO A 104 4.62 0.44 -26.79
CA PRO A 104 5.36 1.56 -26.17
C PRO A 104 4.54 2.32 -25.10
N CYS A 105 3.26 1.97 -24.90
CA CYS A 105 2.35 2.76 -24.09
C CYS A 105 2.73 2.83 -22.61
N ARG A 106 3.24 1.74 -22.02
CA ARG A 106 3.74 1.72 -20.65
C ARG A 106 4.85 2.76 -20.46
N THR A 107 5.90 2.70 -21.29
CA THR A 107 7.02 3.65 -21.18
C THR A 107 6.58 5.10 -21.41
N ILE A 108 5.65 5.37 -22.34
CA ILE A 108 5.13 6.73 -22.56
C ILE A 108 4.43 7.28 -21.30
N ILE A 109 3.65 6.44 -20.61
CA ILE A 109 2.94 6.83 -19.38
C ILE A 109 3.94 7.05 -18.24
N GLU A 110 4.91 6.16 -18.07
CA GLU A 110 5.96 6.29 -17.04
C GLU A 110 6.84 7.53 -17.26
N ASP A 111 7.30 7.75 -18.49
CA ASP A 111 8.13 8.91 -18.84
C ASP A 111 7.40 10.22 -18.53
N PHE A 112 6.10 10.31 -18.84
CA PHE A 112 5.35 11.53 -18.60
C PHE A 112 4.97 11.71 -17.13
N TYR A 113 4.38 10.71 -16.48
CA TYR A 113 3.79 10.89 -15.14
C TYR A 113 4.74 10.59 -13.98
N LEU A 114 5.79 9.78 -14.20
CA LEU A 114 6.73 9.40 -13.15
C LEU A 114 8.09 10.10 -13.29
N ARG A 115 8.53 10.36 -14.53
CA ARG A 115 9.81 11.02 -14.82
C ARG A 115 9.68 12.49 -15.22
N ASP A 116 8.45 12.98 -15.36
CA ASP A 116 8.12 14.37 -15.74
C ASP A 116 8.78 14.81 -17.06
N PHE A 117 8.94 13.90 -18.02
CA PHE A 117 9.52 14.22 -19.33
C PHE A 117 8.53 15.04 -20.17
N SER A 118 9.06 16.05 -20.85
CA SER A 118 8.27 16.85 -21.79
C SER A 118 7.86 16.02 -23.01
N MET A 119 6.80 16.47 -23.71
CA MET A 119 6.37 15.80 -24.94
C MET A 119 7.43 15.88 -26.05
N GLU A 120 8.36 16.84 -26.01
CA GLU A 120 9.48 16.92 -26.95
C GLU A 120 10.50 15.81 -26.70
N ILE A 121 10.85 15.55 -25.43
CA ILE A 121 11.76 14.45 -25.08
C ILE A 121 11.13 13.10 -25.46
N ILE A 122 9.84 12.93 -25.17
CA ILE A 122 9.11 11.70 -25.51
C ILE A 122 8.97 11.56 -27.03
N ARG A 123 8.74 12.66 -27.75
CA ARG A 123 8.74 12.68 -29.23
C ARG A 123 10.06 12.14 -29.77
N GLU A 124 11.18 12.68 -29.31
CA GLU A 124 12.52 12.27 -29.74
C GLU A 124 12.80 10.81 -29.42
N LYS A 125 12.52 10.40 -28.18
CA LYS A 125 12.76 9.03 -27.70
C LYS A 125 12.04 7.96 -28.52
N PHE A 126 10.84 8.25 -29.00
CA PHE A 126 10.01 7.31 -29.77
C PHE A 126 9.98 7.59 -31.28
N GLY A 127 10.69 8.62 -31.76
CA GLY A 127 10.74 8.98 -33.17
C GLY A 127 9.42 9.52 -33.73
N TYR A 128 8.59 10.17 -32.92
CA TYR A 128 7.37 10.83 -33.43
C TYR A 128 7.71 12.08 -34.25
N THR A 129 6.91 12.34 -35.28
CA THR A 129 7.12 13.50 -36.17
C THR A 129 6.86 14.85 -35.50
N SER A 130 6.05 14.90 -34.46
CA SER A 130 5.78 16.11 -33.67
C SER A 130 5.41 15.78 -32.22
N ALA A 131 5.56 16.74 -31.31
CA ALA A 131 5.12 16.59 -29.93
C ALA A 131 3.60 16.42 -29.82
N ASP A 132 2.82 16.97 -30.76
CA ASP A 132 1.38 16.72 -30.82
C ASP A 132 1.05 15.26 -31.10
N ASN A 133 1.84 14.58 -31.95
CA ASN A 133 1.68 13.16 -32.19
C ASN A 133 2.02 12.33 -30.94
N ALA A 134 3.08 12.69 -30.21
CA ALA A 134 3.40 12.08 -28.92
C ALA A 134 2.29 12.29 -27.89
N LYS A 135 1.71 13.50 -27.84
CA LYS A 135 0.59 13.86 -26.95
C LYS A 135 -0.68 13.06 -27.29
N ASN A 136 -1.00 12.93 -28.57
CA ASN A 136 -2.12 12.11 -29.05
C ASN A 136 -1.91 10.62 -28.70
N GLN A 137 -0.69 10.11 -28.86
CA GLN A 137 -0.38 8.74 -28.48
C GLN A 137 -0.48 8.53 -26.97
N LYS A 138 0.05 9.45 -26.16
CA LYS A 138 -0.10 9.42 -24.70
C LYS A 138 -1.58 9.38 -24.31
N TYR A 139 -2.42 10.21 -24.94
CA TYR A 139 -3.85 10.20 -24.68
C TYR A 139 -4.47 8.83 -24.95
N LYS A 140 -4.18 8.20 -26.11
CA LYS A 140 -4.67 6.85 -26.43
C LYS A 140 -4.19 5.80 -25.42
N CYS A 141 -2.92 5.85 -25.02
CA CYS A 141 -2.35 4.96 -24.01
C CYS A 141 -3.04 5.15 -22.65
N LEU A 142 -3.34 6.39 -22.25
CA LEU A 142 -4.05 6.70 -21.02
C LEU A 142 -5.48 6.14 -21.03
N GLN A 143 -6.21 6.25 -22.16
CA GLN A 143 -7.55 5.66 -22.26
C GLN A 143 -7.52 4.13 -22.15
N ARG A 144 -6.51 3.48 -22.76
CA ARG A 144 -6.30 2.03 -22.61
C ARG A 144 -5.99 1.66 -21.16
N LEU A 145 -5.12 2.42 -20.49
CA LEU A 145 -4.79 2.20 -19.07
C LEU A 145 -6.03 2.34 -18.18
N LYS A 146 -6.86 3.36 -18.40
CA LYS A 146 -8.14 3.51 -17.69
C LYS A 146 -9.04 2.30 -17.91
N LYS A 147 -9.14 1.79 -19.14
CA LYS A 147 -9.93 0.59 -19.42
C LYS A 147 -9.38 -0.64 -18.72
N LEU A 148 -8.07 -0.81 -18.62
CA LEU A 148 -7.46 -1.92 -17.87
C LEU A 148 -7.71 -1.78 -16.36
N PHE A 149 -7.56 -0.58 -15.82
CA PHE A 149 -7.69 -0.33 -14.38
C PHE A 149 -9.15 -0.40 -13.88
N PHE A 150 -10.12 0.06 -14.68
CA PHE A 150 -11.54 0.08 -14.30
C PHE A 150 -12.37 -1.04 -14.96
N GLY A 151 -11.86 -1.70 -16.00
CA GLY A 151 -12.59 -2.67 -16.82
C GLY A 151 -12.90 -3.99 -16.13
N ASP A 152 -12.17 -4.33 -15.06
CA ASP A 152 -12.45 -5.50 -14.21
C ASP A 152 -13.74 -5.35 -13.37
N ARG A 153 -14.46 -4.22 -13.48
CA ARG A 153 -15.76 -4.01 -12.80
C ARG A 153 -16.99 -4.47 -13.60
N ASN A 154 -16.81 -5.11 -14.76
CA ASN A 154 -17.89 -5.64 -15.59
C ASN A 154 -17.86 -7.18 -15.68
N VAL A 155 -17.74 -7.87 -14.54
CA VAL A 155 -18.16 -9.26 -14.41
C VAL A 155 -19.04 -9.36 -13.17
N THR A 156 -20.13 -10.09 -13.35
CA THR A 156 -21.42 -10.10 -12.64
C THR A 156 -21.34 -10.40 -11.15
#